data_AF-A0A395NRV2-F1
#
_entry.id   AF-A0A395NRV2-F1
#
_cell.length_a   1.000
_cell.length_b   1.000
_cell.length_c   1.000
_cell.angle_alpha   90.00
_cell.angle_beta   90.00
_cell.angle_gamma   90.00
#
_symmetry.space_group_name_H-M   'P 1'
#
loop_
_entity.id
_entity.type
_entity.pdbx_description
1 polymer ?
#
loop_
_entity_poly.entity_id
_entity_poly.type
_entity_poly.pdbx_seq_one_letter_code
_entity_poly.pdbx_strand_id
1 'polypeptide(L)'
;MSAEALWPLESTSRLQPPGLPETPVATVLWDYQDCVPLVQLPTSDRPIILLTPMVVPPVGSNPADDRDPFEIFGQSISGQGHIPIRHVPYTKGSGITGTHVTLIKRARAVIFVITHLADSPLQLQIGELVARVCESRPLILLVCCDITGRNIPSTRFRTLVQVTGYTNVDLLVAATLFLNGDPGLVAPPVNTGILAQGQLGIGPAWLAENWVAGRDLAATCALWRACLPDQFHLNEETLGSLLNRYGYGSHYVVRESPQGPLVGFCAAYATFADSSDISLVGSIPTIIVQAAYRGRGIGSLLHDAAVNELRKIGGVHRLHLGSTFPRLLCGLTAEMADASQWFARRGWPVNTQGHGDQGGLVGDWILRFTDLPGIPFPPAGLGFRRCSESDVQQVLDIGNRRPATSNHGFGWYDEYARTAKSEYMGDIIVGFEDATMVATAITYIPGQQSPAATDIPWPGSLDTSMGGVTCICITDGVSFGEQWLISLA
;
A
#
# COMPACT_ATOMS: atom_id res chain seq x y z
N MET A 1 57.34 -51.09 28.61
CA MET A 1 58.79 -51.10 28.27
C MET A 1 58.84 -51.22 26.75
N SER A 2 59.31 -50.31 25.91
CA SER A 2 60.21 -49.14 25.94
C SER A 2 59.66 -48.10 24.92
N ALA A 3 59.69 -46.78 25.14
CA ALA A 3 60.77 -45.82 24.84
C ALA A 3 61.27 -45.87 23.37
N GLU A 4 61.59 -44.80 22.62
CA GLU A 4 61.40 -43.33 22.58
C GLU A 4 62.13 -42.87 21.28
N ALA A 5 62.05 -41.57 20.91
CA ALA A 5 63.01 -40.83 20.06
C ALA A 5 62.93 -40.95 18.50
N LEU A 6 63.19 -39.94 17.65
CA LEU A 6 63.36 -38.47 17.72
C LEU A 6 63.57 -37.90 16.27
N TRP A 7 62.73 -36.96 15.78
CA TRP A 7 62.97 -35.78 14.86
C TRP A 7 63.18 -35.95 13.32
N PRO A 8 63.07 -34.88 12.46
CA PRO A 8 62.46 -33.53 12.58
C PRO A 8 61.56 -33.07 11.37
N LEU A 9 61.03 -31.83 11.48
CA LEU A 9 60.27 -31.04 10.49
C LEU A 9 60.85 -31.00 9.07
N GLU A 10 59.97 -31.04 8.05
CA GLU A 10 60.13 -30.21 6.85
C GLU A 10 58.77 -29.71 6.33
N SER A 11 58.69 -28.37 6.24
CA SER A 11 57.58 -27.58 5.73
C SER A 11 57.40 -27.80 4.23
N THR A 12 56.21 -28.24 3.83
CA THR A 12 55.70 -27.98 2.48
C THR A 12 54.27 -27.47 2.57
N SER A 13 54.14 -26.15 2.70
CA SER A 13 52.90 -25.43 2.47
C SER A 13 52.41 -25.69 1.04
N ARG A 14 51.47 -26.63 0.88
CA ARG A 14 50.61 -26.67 -0.30
C ARG A 14 49.64 -25.51 -0.17
N LEU A 15 49.80 -24.51 -1.03
CA LEU A 15 48.85 -23.43 -1.24
C LEU A 15 47.44 -24.02 -1.44
N GLN A 16 46.58 -23.87 -0.44
CA GLN A 16 45.14 -23.97 -0.62
C GLN A 16 44.68 -22.82 -1.52
N PRO A 17 43.77 -23.05 -2.48
CA PRO A 17 43.11 -21.93 -3.16
C PRO A 17 42.35 -21.11 -2.11
N PRO A 18 42.23 -19.78 -2.27
CA PRO A 18 41.53 -18.94 -1.32
C PRO A 18 40.10 -19.46 -1.17
N GLY A 19 39.73 -19.80 0.07
CA GLY A 19 38.39 -20.25 0.42
C GLY A 19 37.37 -19.19 0.01
N LEU A 20 36.31 -19.63 -0.65
CA LEU A 20 35.10 -18.83 -0.80
C LEU A 20 34.69 -18.32 0.59
N PRO A 21 34.27 -17.06 0.73
CA PRO A 21 33.76 -16.56 2.02
C PRO A 21 32.62 -17.46 2.47
N GLU A 22 32.75 -18.06 3.65
CA GLU A 22 31.69 -18.86 4.27
C GLU A 22 30.46 -17.96 4.46
N THR A 23 29.33 -18.34 3.87
CA THR A 23 28.09 -17.60 4.03
C THR A 23 27.60 -17.73 5.47
N PRO A 24 27.32 -16.63 6.17
CA PRO A 24 26.80 -16.67 7.54
C PRO A 24 25.48 -17.47 7.61
N VAL A 25 25.34 -18.29 8.65
CA VAL A 25 24.18 -19.19 8.86
C VAL A 25 22.87 -18.42 9.04
N ALA A 26 22.93 -17.26 9.71
CA ALA A 26 21.81 -16.34 9.86
C ALA A 26 22.27 -14.91 9.59
N THR A 27 21.44 -14.10 8.93
CA THR A 27 21.79 -12.72 8.53
C THR A 27 20.57 -11.83 8.57
N VAL A 28 20.70 -10.66 9.19
CA VAL A 28 19.71 -9.58 9.05
C VAL A 28 19.95 -8.90 7.71
N LEU A 29 19.04 -9.08 6.76
CA LEU A 29 19.17 -8.47 5.44
C LEU A 29 18.75 -6.99 5.48
N TRP A 30 17.71 -6.70 6.24
CA TRP A 30 17.33 -5.34 6.61
C TRP A 30 16.44 -5.36 7.86
N ASP A 31 16.51 -4.28 8.62
CA ASP A 31 15.64 -4.06 9.78
C ASP A 31 15.26 -2.58 9.88
N TYR A 32 14.19 -2.19 9.19
CA TYR A 32 13.69 -0.82 9.19
C TYR A 32 12.73 -0.52 10.35
N GLN A 33 12.54 -1.48 11.26
CA GLN A 33 11.69 -1.36 12.44
C GLN A 33 12.49 -1.45 13.73
N ASP A 34 13.83 -1.57 13.65
CA ASP A 34 14.73 -1.73 14.80
C ASP A 34 14.24 -2.82 15.78
N CYS A 35 13.87 -3.97 15.21
CA CYS A 35 13.27 -5.09 15.91
C CYS A 35 14.28 -6.17 16.32
N VAL A 36 15.48 -6.15 15.75
CA VAL A 36 16.55 -7.12 16.02
C VAL A 36 17.76 -6.38 16.60
N PRO A 37 18.17 -6.66 17.86
CA PRO A 37 17.61 -7.68 18.76
C PRO A 37 16.24 -7.32 19.36
N LEU A 38 15.45 -8.34 19.68
CA LEU A 38 14.09 -8.26 20.22
C LEU A 38 13.98 -7.52 21.55
N VAL A 39 15.10 -7.35 22.28
CA VAL A 39 15.17 -6.57 23.52
C VAL A 39 14.93 -5.08 23.29
N GLN A 40 15.08 -4.59 22.05
CA GLN A 40 14.77 -3.21 21.67
C GLN A 40 13.27 -2.93 21.60
N LEU A 41 12.44 -3.98 21.43
CA LEU A 41 10.99 -3.85 21.42
C LEU A 41 10.49 -3.42 22.81
N PRO A 42 9.61 -2.40 22.91
CA PRO A 42 9.08 -1.92 24.18
C PRO A 42 8.54 -3.07 25.05
N THR A 43 8.92 -3.12 26.32
CA THR A 43 8.44 -4.17 27.23
C THR A 43 6.91 -4.11 27.35
N SER A 44 6.24 -5.26 27.17
CA SER A 44 4.80 -5.40 27.36
C SER A 44 4.51 -6.79 27.92
N ASP A 45 3.39 -6.90 28.66
CA ASP A 45 2.77 -8.13 29.12
C ASP A 45 2.29 -9.05 27.98
N ARG A 46 2.22 -8.53 26.75
CA ARG A 46 1.78 -9.26 25.56
C ARG A 46 2.92 -10.10 24.97
N PRO A 47 2.62 -11.35 24.54
CA PRO A 47 3.63 -12.20 23.94
C PRO A 47 4.00 -11.73 22.53
N ILE A 48 5.19 -12.13 22.07
CA ILE A 48 5.52 -12.18 20.64
C ILE A 48 4.87 -13.45 20.08
N ILE A 49 4.15 -13.32 18.96
CA ILE A 49 3.59 -14.48 18.26
C ILE A 49 4.63 -14.99 17.26
N LEU A 50 5.00 -16.26 17.40
CA LEU A 50 5.82 -16.99 16.44
C LEU A 50 4.89 -17.81 15.53
N LEU A 51 4.69 -17.33 14.30
CA LEU A 51 3.87 -18.00 13.28
C LEU A 51 4.74 -18.88 12.39
N THR A 52 4.61 -20.20 12.52
CA THR A 52 5.46 -21.17 11.82
C THR A 52 4.66 -22.06 10.87
N PRO A 53 5.22 -22.44 9.71
CA PRO A 53 4.54 -23.38 8.82
C PRO A 53 4.64 -24.80 9.37
N MET A 54 3.56 -25.58 9.28
CA MET A 54 3.64 -27.03 9.50
C MET A 54 4.46 -27.66 8.37
N VAL A 55 5.65 -28.16 8.71
CA VAL A 55 6.60 -28.78 7.78
C VAL A 55 7.17 -30.07 8.35
N VAL A 56 7.66 -30.92 7.46
CA VAL A 56 8.43 -32.10 7.85
C VAL A 56 9.80 -31.63 8.39
N PRO A 57 10.30 -32.23 9.48
CA PRO A 57 11.65 -31.98 9.97
C PRO A 57 12.72 -32.13 8.86
N PRO A 58 13.81 -31.35 8.91
CA PRO A 58 14.83 -31.38 7.88
C PRO A 58 15.55 -32.74 7.80
N VAL A 59 16.10 -33.05 6.62
CA VAL A 59 16.77 -34.33 6.35
C VAL A 59 17.94 -34.54 7.31
N GLY A 60 17.95 -35.66 8.04
CA GLY A 60 18.93 -35.95 9.09
C GLY A 60 18.36 -35.87 10.52
N SER A 61 17.18 -35.30 10.71
CA SER A 61 16.40 -35.46 11.94
C SER A 61 15.85 -36.88 12.08
N ASN A 62 15.68 -37.36 13.31
CA ASN A 62 15.14 -38.70 13.56
C ASN A 62 13.73 -38.79 12.92
N PRO A 63 13.47 -39.74 11.99
CA PRO A 63 12.19 -39.84 11.30
C PRO A 63 11.00 -40.22 12.20
N ALA A 64 11.25 -40.61 13.46
CA ALA A 64 10.23 -40.78 14.49
C ALA A 64 9.97 -39.51 15.33
N ASP A 65 10.68 -38.42 15.05
CA ASP A 65 10.56 -37.15 15.76
C ASP A 65 9.42 -36.30 15.16
N ASP A 66 8.23 -36.42 15.74
CA ASP A 66 7.02 -35.67 15.36
C ASP A 66 6.96 -34.27 16.00
N ARG A 67 8.09 -33.77 16.54
CA ARG A 67 8.15 -32.44 17.15
C ARG A 67 8.21 -31.35 16.08
N ASP A 68 7.58 -30.22 16.40
CA ASP A 68 7.65 -29.03 15.55
C ASP A 68 9.12 -28.53 15.51
N PRO A 69 9.75 -28.45 14.32
CA PRO A 69 11.16 -28.07 14.22
C PRO A 69 11.45 -26.65 14.73
N PHE A 70 10.45 -25.77 14.78
CA PHE A 70 10.61 -24.40 15.26
C PHE A 70 10.44 -24.24 16.77
N GLU A 71 10.06 -25.30 17.48
CA GLU A 71 9.87 -25.25 18.94
C GLU A 71 11.17 -24.79 19.64
N ILE A 72 12.32 -25.29 19.18
CA ILE A 72 13.64 -24.92 19.73
C ILE A 72 13.93 -23.42 19.60
N PHE A 73 13.55 -22.80 18.48
CA PHE A 73 13.74 -21.36 18.24
C PHE A 73 12.95 -20.53 19.25
N GLY A 74 11.65 -20.84 19.41
CA GLY A 74 10.78 -20.15 20.36
C GLY A 74 11.21 -20.35 21.81
N GLN A 75 11.61 -21.58 22.18
CA GLN A 75 12.09 -21.91 23.52
C GLN A 75 13.40 -21.19 23.85
N SER A 76 14.35 -21.11 22.92
CA SER A 76 15.61 -20.40 23.13
C SER A 76 15.40 -18.91 23.37
N ILE A 77 14.56 -18.25 22.57
CA ILE A 77 14.22 -16.83 22.77
C ILE A 77 13.52 -16.63 24.11
N SER A 78 12.57 -17.50 24.46
CA SER A 78 11.81 -17.37 25.70
C SER A 78 12.64 -17.66 26.95
N GLY A 79 13.54 -18.63 26.89
CA GLY A 79 14.37 -19.05 28.02
C GLY A 79 15.56 -18.12 28.27
N GLN A 80 16.30 -17.76 27.21
CA GLN A 80 17.51 -16.94 27.34
C GLN A 80 17.21 -15.44 27.39
N GLY A 81 16.19 -14.97 26.65
CA GLY A 81 15.81 -13.56 26.59
C GLY A 81 14.77 -13.13 27.61
N HIS A 82 14.15 -14.08 28.33
CA HIS A 82 12.96 -13.84 29.15
C HIS A 82 11.81 -13.14 28.39
N ILE A 83 11.74 -13.34 27.07
CA ILE A 83 10.71 -12.75 26.21
C ILE A 83 9.56 -13.75 26.04
N PRO A 84 8.31 -13.42 26.43
CA PRO A 84 7.20 -14.34 26.26
C PRO A 84 6.93 -14.62 24.77
N ILE A 85 7.16 -15.86 24.34
CA ILE A 85 6.89 -16.33 22.98
C ILE A 85 5.66 -17.23 23.01
N ARG A 86 4.72 -16.98 22.08
CA ARG A 86 3.60 -17.89 21.82
C ARG A 86 3.71 -18.43 20.39
N HIS A 87 4.03 -19.72 20.30
CA HIS A 87 4.13 -20.46 19.05
C HIS A 87 2.73 -20.80 18.52
N VAL A 88 2.50 -20.51 17.24
CA VAL A 88 1.22 -20.74 16.56
C VAL A 88 1.49 -21.29 15.15
N PRO A 89 1.20 -22.57 14.87
CA PRO A 89 1.45 -23.16 13.56
C PRO A 89 0.37 -22.74 12.54
N TYR A 90 0.76 -22.58 11.28
CA TYR A 90 -0.16 -22.39 10.14
C TYR A 90 0.08 -23.47 9.06
N THR A 91 -0.95 -23.75 8.26
CA THR A 91 -0.88 -24.78 7.19
C THR A 91 -1.06 -24.14 5.82
N LYS A 92 -0.56 -24.80 4.77
CA LYS A 92 -0.81 -24.35 3.39
C LYS A 92 -2.30 -24.37 3.02
N GLY A 93 -3.05 -25.34 3.54
CA GLY A 93 -4.46 -25.53 3.19
C GLY A 93 -5.43 -24.61 3.93
N SER A 94 -5.13 -24.27 5.19
CA SER A 94 -6.01 -23.43 6.03
C SER A 94 -5.53 -21.98 6.15
N GLY A 95 -4.26 -21.69 5.81
CA GLY A 95 -3.69 -20.35 5.86
C GLY A 95 -3.84 -19.69 7.24
N ILE A 96 -4.13 -18.38 7.23
CA ILE A 96 -4.41 -17.60 8.44
C ILE A 96 -5.91 -17.64 8.73
N THR A 97 -6.29 -18.27 9.85
CA THR A 97 -7.68 -18.36 10.32
C THR A 97 -8.04 -17.21 11.29
N GLY A 98 -9.32 -17.07 11.64
CA GLY A 98 -9.79 -16.07 12.61
C GLY A 98 -9.11 -16.17 13.99
N THR A 99 -8.73 -17.38 14.41
CA THR A 99 -7.93 -17.60 15.63
C THR A 99 -6.56 -16.95 15.50
N HIS A 100 -5.88 -17.13 14.38
CA HIS A 100 -4.58 -16.48 14.12
C HIS A 100 -4.72 -14.96 14.15
N VAL A 101 -5.77 -14.41 13.52
CA VAL A 101 -6.05 -12.97 13.53
C VAL A 101 -6.20 -12.44 14.95
N THR A 102 -6.92 -13.14 15.81
CA THR A 102 -7.13 -12.73 17.21
C THR A 102 -5.83 -12.78 18.01
N LEU A 103 -4.98 -13.77 17.76
CA LEU A 103 -3.65 -13.87 18.39
C LEU A 103 -2.72 -12.76 17.92
N ILE A 104 -2.68 -12.50 16.61
CA ILE A 104 -1.88 -11.42 16.03
C ILE A 104 -2.33 -10.06 16.61
N LYS A 105 -3.64 -9.79 16.71
CA LYS A 105 -4.19 -8.55 17.29
C LYS A 105 -3.84 -8.32 18.77
N ARG A 106 -3.50 -9.39 19.50
CA ARG A 106 -3.08 -9.34 20.90
C ARG A 106 -1.56 -9.46 21.08
N ALA A 107 -0.82 -9.58 19.99
CA ALA A 107 0.63 -9.70 19.99
C ALA A 107 1.31 -8.36 20.29
N ARG A 108 2.49 -8.42 20.90
CA ARG A 108 3.42 -7.29 20.92
C ARG A 108 4.14 -7.13 19.59
N ALA A 109 4.58 -8.24 19.01
CA ALA A 109 5.21 -8.33 17.69
C ALA A 109 4.93 -9.73 17.10
N VAL A 110 5.14 -9.89 15.81
CA VAL A 110 4.94 -11.15 15.10
C VAL A 110 6.24 -11.54 14.39
N ILE A 111 6.70 -12.76 14.61
CA ILE A 111 7.73 -13.41 13.81
C ILE A 111 7.01 -14.38 12.87
N PHE A 112 7.04 -14.11 11.57
CA PHE A 112 6.42 -14.98 10.57
C PHE A 112 7.50 -15.75 9.81
N VAL A 113 7.40 -17.08 9.82
CA VAL A 113 8.41 -17.97 9.26
C VAL A 113 8.01 -18.48 7.88
N ILE A 114 8.94 -18.44 6.93
CA ILE A 114 8.84 -19.03 5.60
C ILE A 114 9.95 -20.06 5.44
N THR A 115 9.60 -21.25 4.96
CA THR A 115 10.54 -22.36 4.72
C THR A 115 10.72 -22.68 3.25
N HIS A 116 9.89 -22.12 2.37
CA HIS A 116 9.94 -22.44 0.95
C HIS A 116 9.44 -21.29 0.06
N LEU A 117 10.27 -20.91 -0.91
CA LEU A 117 9.98 -19.93 -1.95
C LEU A 117 10.04 -20.60 -3.34
N ALA A 118 9.02 -21.38 -3.68
CA ALA A 118 8.80 -21.88 -5.05
C ALA A 118 8.18 -20.80 -5.95
N ASP A 119 8.05 -21.13 -7.25
CA ASP A 119 7.51 -20.25 -8.29
C ASP A 119 6.05 -19.81 -8.06
N SER A 120 5.32 -20.49 -7.17
CA SER A 120 4.10 -19.98 -6.54
C SER A 120 4.37 -19.80 -5.03
N PRO A 121 4.74 -18.60 -4.56
CA PRO A 121 5.18 -18.39 -3.19
C PRO A 121 3.99 -18.23 -2.25
N LEU A 122 3.21 -19.30 -2.06
CA LEU A 122 2.01 -19.32 -1.20
C LEU A 122 2.30 -18.82 0.22
N GLN A 123 3.45 -19.19 0.81
CA GLN A 123 3.85 -18.71 2.13
C GLN A 123 4.12 -17.20 2.15
N LEU A 124 4.62 -16.62 1.05
CA LEU A 124 4.79 -15.18 0.92
C LEU A 124 3.44 -14.46 0.83
N GLN A 125 2.47 -15.02 0.08
CA GLN A 125 1.10 -14.50 0.02
C GLN A 125 0.40 -14.56 1.39
N ILE A 126 0.60 -15.65 2.14
CA ILE A 126 0.15 -15.78 3.53
C ILE A 126 0.85 -14.71 4.39
N GLY A 127 2.14 -14.48 4.20
CA GLY A 127 2.90 -13.43 4.88
C GLY A 127 2.36 -12.02 4.61
N GLU A 128 1.93 -11.73 3.38
CA GLU A 128 1.29 -10.44 3.04
C GLU A 128 -0.04 -10.26 3.77
N LEU A 129 -0.82 -11.35 3.94
CA LEU A 129 -2.03 -11.34 4.76
C LEU A 129 -1.70 -11.09 6.23
N VAL A 130 -0.70 -11.78 6.78
CA VAL A 130 -0.22 -11.53 8.16
C VAL A 130 0.18 -10.07 8.32
N ALA A 131 0.93 -9.52 7.36
CA ALA A 131 1.33 -8.11 7.36
C ALA A 131 0.12 -7.15 7.34
N ARG A 132 -1.02 -7.52 6.72
CA ARG A 132 -2.25 -6.71 6.76
C ARG A 132 -2.87 -6.75 8.14
N VAL A 133 -2.89 -7.92 8.77
CA VAL A 133 -3.46 -8.13 10.10
C VAL A 133 -2.59 -7.55 11.22
N CYS A 134 -1.28 -7.39 10.99
CA CYS A 134 -0.37 -6.73 11.93
C CYS A 134 -0.66 -5.24 12.12
N GLU A 135 -1.24 -4.56 11.12
CA GLU A 135 -1.46 -3.10 11.17
C GLU A 135 -0.15 -2.38 11.55
N SER A 136 -0.09 -1.69 12.70
CA SER A 136 1.11 -1.02 13.22
C SER A 136 2.04 -1.90 14.05
N ARG A 137 1.67 -3.16 14.33
CA ARG A 137 2.48 -4.08 15.14
C ARG A 137 3.70 -4.55 14.35
N PRO A 138 4.89 -4.60 14.97
CA PRO A 138 6.09 -5.07 14.29
C PRO A 138 5.93 -6.48 13.71
N LEU A 139 6.29 -6.62 12.44
CA LEU A 139 6.35 -7.90 11.73
C LEU A 139 7.79 -8.17 11.29
N ILE A 140 8.34 -9.29 11.75
CA ILE A 140 9.65 -9.79 11.38
C ILE A 140 9.46 -11.01 10.49
N LEU A 141 9.98 -10.96 9.26
CA LEU A 141 9.97 -12.07 8.33
C LEU A 141 11.25 -12.90 8.54
N LEU A 142 11.09 -14.17 8.93
CA LEU A 142 12.19 -15.14 9.07
C LEU A 142 12.14 -16.12 7.90
N VAL A 143 13.13 -16.07 7.01
CA VAL A 143 13.19 -16.93 5.82
C VAL A 143 14.26 -17.99 6.00
N CYS A 144 13.84 -19.24 6.16
CA CYS A 144 14.68 -20.42 6.39
C CYS A 144 15.00 -21.17 5.08
N CYS A 145 15.23 -20.44 3.99
CA CYS A 145 15.58 -21.01 2.69
C CYS A 145 16.40 -20.00 1.87
N ASP A 146 16.96 -20.46 0.74
CA ASP A 146 17.68 -19.60 -0.18
C ASP A 146 16.72 -18.59 -0.85
N ILE A 147 17.16 -17.33 -0.90
CA ILE A 147 16.42 -16.21 -1.49
C ILE A 147 17.11 -15.65 -2.74
N THR A 148 18.23 -16.26 -3.17
CA THR A 148 19.01 -15.77 -4.31
C THR A 148 18.13 -15.61 -5.55
N GLY A 149 18.13 -14.41 -6.15
CA GLY A 149 17.30 -14.09 -7.32
C GLY A 149 15.80 -13.93 -7.04
N ARG A 150 15.36 -13.98 -5.77
CA ARG A 150 13.98 -13.73 -5.36
C ARG A 150 13.85 -12.30 -4.82
N ASN A 151 12.78 -11.61 -5.21
CA ASN A 151 12.47 -10.27 -4.71
C ASN A 151 11.45 -10.35 -3.58
N ILE A 152 11.90 -10.07 -2.35
CA ILE A 152 11.03 -9.95 -1.17
C ILE A 152 10.78 -8.45 -0.94
N PRO A 153 9.53 -7.98 -1.00
CA PRO A 153 9.23 -6.55 -0.93
C PRO A 153 9.48 -6.02 0.48
N SER A 154 10.55 -5.24 0.64
CA SER A 154 10.91 -4.58 1.91
C SER A 154 9.90 -3.53 2.37
N THR A 155 9.04 -3.07 1.46
CA THR A 155 7.90 -2.18 1.73
C THR A 155 6.89 -2.83 2.66
N ARG A 156 6.68 -4.14 2.49
CA ARG A 156 5.73 -4.94 3.25
C ARG A 156 6.37 -5.62 4.43
N PHE A 157 7.54 -6.22 4.22
CA PHE A 157 8.32 -6.90 5.24
C PHE A 157 9.46 -5.99 5.64
N ARG A 158 9.20 -5.09 6.58
CA ARG A 158 10.14 -4.04 6.96
C ARG A 158 11.32 -4.57 7.79
N THR A 159 11.24 -5.79 8.30
CA THR A 159 12.37 -6.51 8.91
C THR A 159 12.45 -7.91 8.30
N LEU A 160 13.61 -8.25 7.74
CA LEU A 160 13.89 -9.54 7.10
C LEU A 160 15.17 -10.16 7.66
N VAL A 161 15.04 -11.37 8.19
CA VAL A 161 16.15 -12.21 8.63
C VAL A 161 16.17 -13.46 7.76
N GLN A 162 17.31 -13.73 7.11
CA GLN A 162 17.54 -14.96 6.38
C GLN A 162 18.31 -15.95 7.24
N VAL A 163 17.94 -17.22 7.15
CA VAL A 163 18.66 -18.35 7.74
C VAL A 163 18.83 -19.40 6.64
N THR A 164 20.01 -20.03 6.58
CA THR A 164 20.36 -21.04 5.57
C THR A 164 19.39 -22.23 5.53
N GLY A 165 18.75 -22.53 6.66
CA GLY A 165 17.78 -23.60 6.81
C GLY A 165 16.99 -23.49 8.11
N TYR A 166 16.35 -24.59 8.49
CA TYR A 166 15.59 -24.73 9.73
C TYR A 166 16.03 -25.97 10.53
N THR A 167 17.32 -26.33 10.45
CA THR A 167 17.89 -27.33 11.37
C THR A 167 17.98 -26.76 12.78
N ASN A 168 18.09 -27.63 13.79
CA ASN A 168 18.24 -27.17 15.19
C ASN A 168 19.43 -26.22 15.36
N VAL A 169 20.53 -26.46 14.65
CA VAL A 169 21.72 -25.60 14.72
C VAL A 169 21.42 -24.23 14.11
N ASP A 170 20.83 -24.19 12.92
CA ASP A 170 20.49 -22.94 12.23
C ASP A 170 19.53 -22.08 13.06
N LEU A 171 18.52 -22.72 13.67
CA LEU A 171 17.52 -22.07 14.50
C LEU A 171 18.10 -21.56 15.83
N LEU A 172 19.07 -22.25 16.42
CA LEU A 172 19.79 -21.75 17.61
C LEU A 172 20.65 -20.52 17.29
N VAL A 173 21.31 -20.52 16.13
CA VAL A 173 22.05 -19.35 15.64
C VAL A 173 21.10 -18.18 15.39
N ALA A 174 19.96 -18.42 14.75
CA ALA A 174 18.92 -17.41 14.56
C ALA A 174 18.40 -16.88 15.90
N ALA A 175 18.11 -17.73 16.89
CA ALA A 175 17.66 -17.28 18.21
C ALA A 175 18.70 -16.37 18.88
N THR A 176 19.98 -16.71 18.76
CA THR A 176 21.09 -15.88 19.28
C THR A 176 21.14 -14.51 18.60
N LEU A 177 20.96 -14.45 17.28
CA LEU A 177 20.88 -13.21 16.52
C LEU A 177 19.70 -12.33 16.96
N PHE A 178 18.52 -12.94 17.17
CA PHE A 178 17.33 -12.24 17.66
C PHE A 178 17.47 -11.72 19.10
N LEU A 179 18.34 -12.31 19.92
CA LEU A 179 18.56 -11.88 21.31
C LEU A 179 19.68 -10.83 21.44
N ASN A 180 20.76 -11.01 20.69
CA ASN A 180 22.00 -10.26 20.90
C ASN A 180 22.31 -9.26 19.78
N GLY A 181 21.61 -9.34 18.64
CA GLY A 181 21.98 -8.64 17.43
C GLY A 181 23.22 -9.28 16.79
N ASP A 182 23.74 -8.66 15.73
CA ASP A 182 24.91 -9.17 15.02
C ASP A 182 26.20 -8.94 15.85
N PRO A 183 27.00 -9.99 16.18
CA PRO A 183 28.30 -9.83 16.84
C PRO A 183 29.38 -9.19 15.95
N GLY A 184 29.12 -8.93 14.67
CA GLY A 184 30.03 -8.11 13.88
C GLY A 184 29.77 -8.17 12.39
N LEU A 185 29.30 -7.06 11.83
CA LEU A 185 29.98 -6.31 10.78
C LEU A 185 29.23 -5.03 10.45
N VAL A 186 30.04 -4.01 10.17
CA VAL A 186 29.68 -2.70 9.60
C VAL A 186 28.84 -2.89 8.33
N ALA A 187 27.89 -1.98 8.12
CA ALA A 187 27.08 -1.84 6.90
C ALA A 187 27.86 -2.20 5.63
N PRO A 188 27.28 -2.98 4.68
CA PRO A 188 27.99 -3.30 3.46
C PRO A 188 28.19 -2.03 2.61
N PRO A 189 29.38 -1.85 2.01
CA PRO A 189 29.61 -0.79 1.03
C PRO A 189 28.87 -1.11 -0.26
N VAL A 190 28.44 -0.02 -0.92
CA VAL A 190 28.13 0.05 -2.34
C VAL A 190 29.17 -0.75 -3.13
N ASN A 191 28.72 -1.75 -3.90
CA ASN A 191 29.54 -2.28 -4.98
C ASN A 191 28.73 -2.37 -6.29
N THR A 192 29.08 -1.40 -7.13
CA THR A 192 28.96 -1.34 -8.58
C THR A 192 29.39 -2.65 -9.25
N GLY A 193 28.45 -3.30 -9.95
CA GLY A 193 28.73 -4.31 -10.97
C GLY A 193 28.43 -3.72 -12.35
N ILE A 194 29.44 -3.12 -12.96
CA ILE A 194 29.43 -2.71 -14.37
C ILE A 194 29.42 -3.98 -15.24
N LEU A 195 28.33 -4.22 -15.96
CA LEU A 195 28.43 -4.90 -17.25
C LEU A 195 28.67 -3.82 -18.30
N ALA A 196 29.92 -3.75 -18.77
CA ALA A 196 30.33 -2.88 -19.85
C ALA A 196 29.64 -3.34 -21.14
N GLN A 197 28.64 -2.59 -21.59
CA GLN A 197 28.27 -2.53 -23.00
C GLN A 197 28.02 -1.07 -23.39
N GLY A 198 28.93 -0.56 -24.22
CA GLY A 198 28.69 0.57 -25.14
C GLY A 198 28.37 1.92 -24.50
N GLN A 199 29.38 2.80 -24.45
CA GLN A 199 29.19 4.24 -24.29
C GLN A 199 28.16 4.80 -25.30
N LEU A 200 27.04 5.27 -24.77
CA LEU A 200 26.26 6.42 -25.23
C LEU A 200 25.63 7.07 -23.99
N GLY A 201 26.16 8.24 -23.60
CA GLY A 201 25.87 9.06 -22.40
C GLY A 201 24.75 8.61 -21.46
N ILE A 202 25.10 8.00 -20.33
CA ILE A 202 24.16 7.59 -19.27
C ILE A 202 24.10 8.73 -18.23
N GLY A 203 22.96 9.45 -18.20
CA GLY A 203 22.64 10.39 -17.13
C GLY A 203 22.48 9.70 -15.76
N PRO A 204 22.24 10.46 -14.67
CA PRO A 204 22.08 9.89 -13.34
C PRO A 204 20.98 8.80 -13.33
N ALA A 205 21.27 7.64 -12.73
CA ALA A 205 20.28 6.59 -12.54
C ALA A 205 19.30 7.03 -11.43
N TRP A 206 18.10 7.44 -11.85
CA TRP A 206 17.03 7.82 -10.94
C TRP A 206 16.54 6.62 -10.12
N LEU A 207 16.19 6.85 -8.86
CA LEU A 207 15.60 5.84 -7.97
C LEU A 207 14.23 6.32 -7.47
N ALA A 208 13.21 5.46 -7.61
CA ALA A 208 11.91 5.68 -6.99
C ALA A 208 11.90 5.04 -5.60
N GLU A 209 11.58 5.85 -4.60
CA GLU A 209 11.43 5.42 -3.21
C GLU A 209 9.95 5.48 -2.80
N ASN A 210 9.57 4.71 -1.79
CA ASN A 210 8.25 4.88 -1.18
C ASN A 210 8.17 6.24 -0.49
N TRP A 211 7.03 6.89 -0.65
CA TRP A 211 6.68 8.09 0.07
C TRP A 211 6.37 7.76 1.53
N VAL A 212 6.89 8.57 2.45
CA VAL A 212 6.69 8.47 3.88
C VAL A 212 6.21 9.82 4.39
N ALA A 213 4.99 9.88 4.95
CA ALA A 213 4.34 11.13 5.34
C ALA A 213 5.23 12.04 6.19
N GLY A 214 5.82 11.50 7.27
CA GLY A 214 6.68 12.28 8.17
C GLY A 214 7.99 12.79 7.56
N ARG A 215 8.42 12.22 6.43
CA ARG A 215 9.66 12.61 5.71
C ARG A 215 9.37 13.51 4.50
N ASP A 216 8.30 13.21 3.77
CA ASP A 216 8.12 13.66 2.39
C ASP A 216 7.00 14.68 2.21
N LEU A 217 6.07 14.83 3.17
CA LEU A 217 4.87 15.66 2.99
C LEU A 217 5.19 17.13 2.63
N ALA A 218 6.03 17.80 3.42
CA ALA A 218 6.40 19.20 3.17
C ALA A 218 7.07 19.39 1.80
N ALA A 219 7.98 18.49 1.42
CA ALA A 219 8.66 18.53 0.12
C ALA A 219 7.68 18.21 -1.04
N THR A 220 6.70 17.33 -0.80
CA THR A 220 5.63 17.01 -1.76
C THR A 220 4.75 18.23 -1.98
N CYS A 221 4.38 18.96 -0.92
CA CYS A 221 3.63 20.22 -1.03
C CYS A 221 4.38 21.27 -1.86
N ALA A 222 5.70 21.41 -1.64
CA ALA A 222 6.52 22.34 -2.42
C ALA A 222 6.58 21.93 -3.90
N LEU A 223 6.79 20.64 -4.18
CA LEU A 223 6.82 20.11 -5.55
C LEU A 223 5.45 20.27 -6.24
N TRP A 224 4.36 20.03 -5.51
CA TRP A 224 2.98 20.18 -5.98
C TRP A 224 2.72 21.60 -6.48
N ARG A 225 2.99 22.61 -5.65
CA ARG A 225 2.82 24.03 -6.02
C ARG A 225 3.73 24.44 -7.18
N ALA A 226 4.93 23.89 -7.26
CA ALA A 226 5.87 24.19 -8.34
C ALA A 226 5.49 23.54 -9.69
N CYS A 227 4.68 22.47 -9.67
CA CYS A 227 4.34 21.70 -10.88
C CYS A 227 2.92 21.95 -11.38
N LEU A 228 1.99 22.34 -10.50
CA LEU A 228 0.58 22.46 -10.81
C LEU A 228 0.13 23.94 -10.81
N PRO A 229 -0.87 24.28 -11.64
CA PRO A 229 -1.51 25.60 -11.63
C PRO A 229 -2.07 25.97 -10.26
N ASP A 230 -2.15 27.27 -9.97
CA ASP A 230 -2.56 27.82 -8.67
C ASP A 230 -3.94 27.31 -8.21
N GLN A 231 -4.87 27.10 -9.15
CA GLN A 231 -6.21 26.56 -8.85
C GLN A 231 -6.20 25.13 -8.28
N PHE A 232 -5.09 24.39 -8.42
CA PHE A 232 -4.93 23.06 -7.85
C PHE A 232 -4.06 23.07 -6.60
N HIS A 233 -3.67 24.22 -6.05
CA HIS A 233 -2.83 24.28 -4.86
C HIS A 233 -3.63 23.90 -3.62
N LEU A 234 -3.07 22.98 -2.83
CA LEU A 234 -3.61 22.59 -1.54
C LEU A 234 -2.65 23.02 -0.42
N ASN A 235 -3.22 23.31 0.75
CA ASN A 235 -2.43 23.49 1.96
C ASN A 235 -1.90 22.11 2.44
N GLU A 236 -0.91 22.14 3.34
CA GLU A 236 -0.22 20.93 3.79
C GLU A 236 -1.13 19.98 4.58
N GLU A 237 -2.07 20.52 5.35
CA GLU A 237 -3.03 19.74 6.13
C GLU A 237 -3.98 18.96 5.20
N THR A 238 -4.57 19.64 4.21
CA THR A 238 -5.47 19.05 3.23
C THR A 238 -4.75 18.05 2.33
N LEU A 239 -3.57 18.38 1.79
CA LEU A 239 -2.83 17.42 0.98
C LEU A 239 -2.36 16.22 1.83
N GLY A 240 -1.95 16.47 3.06
CA GLY A 240 -1.54 15.44 4.01
C GLY A 240 -2.66 14.46 4.34
N SER A 241 -3.89 14.94 4.57
CA SER A 241 -5.04 14.08 4.87
C SER A 241 -5.46 13.20 3.68
N LEU A 242 -5.32 13.72 2.46
CA LEU A 242 -5.61 12.97 1.23
C LEU A 242 -4.54 11.91 0.94
N LEU A 243 -3.26 12.21 1.17
CA LEU A 243 -2.15 11.28 0.90
C LEU A 243 -1.96 10.24 2.01
N ASN A 244 -2.14 10.62 3.28
CA ASN A 244 -1.89 9.74 4.42
C ASN A 244 -3.07 8.79 4.71
N ARG A 245 -3.48 8.01 3.71
CA ARG A 245 -4.56 7.01 3.81
C ARG A 245 -3.97 5.62 4.04
N TYR A 246 -3.72 5.29 5.30
CA TYR A 246 -3.11 4.02 5.68
C TYR A 246 -3.90 2.81 5.13
N GLY A 247 -3.21 1.87 4.49
CA GLY A 247 -3.81 0.66 3.92
C GLY A 247 -4.37 0.82 2.50
N TYR A 248 -4.55 2.06 2.02
CA TYR A 248 -5.07 2.34 0.67
C TYR A 248 -4.04 3.03 -0.22
N GLY A 249 -3.19 3.90 0.33
CA GLY A 249 -2.17 4.65 -0.41
C GLY A 249 -0.84 3.88 -0.56
N SER A 250 -0.24 3.96 -1.75
CA SER A 250 1.12 3.47 -2.04
C SER A 250 1.80 4.47 -2.97
N HIS A 251 2.37 5.53 -2.41
CA HIS A 251 2.90 6.65 -3.18
C HIS A 251 4.43 6.55 -3.36
N TYR A 252 4.94 7.20 -4.40
CA TYR A 252 6.36 7.13 -4.76
C TYR A 252 6.97 8.52 -4.98
N VAL A 253 8.24 8.64 -4.66
CA VAL A 253 9.03 9.87 -4.83
C VAL A 253 10.34 9.58 -5.54
N VAL A 254 10.87 10.58 -6.24
CA VAL A 254 12.23 10.59 -6.78
C VAL A 254 12.94 11.84 -6.31
N ARG A 255 14.19 11.69 -5.87
CA ARG A 255 15.05 12.77 -5.39
C ARG A 255 16.19 13.05 -6.36
N GLU A 256 16.67 14.29 -6.38
CA GLU A 256 17.89 14.66 -7.13
C GLU A 256 19.12 13.88 -6.66
N SER A 257 19.20 13.68 -5.35
CA SER A 257 20.21 12.87 -4.66
C SER A 257 19.60 12.30 -3.37
N PRO A 258 20.22 11.32 -2.69
CA PRO A 258 19.62 10.67 -1.51
C PRO A 258 19.16 11.63 -0.39
N GLN A 259 19.77 12.81 -0.28
CA GLN A 259 19.38 13.87 0.67
C GLN A 259 18.89 15.14 -0.03
N GLY A 260 18.74 15.09 -1.35
CA GLY A 260 18.35 16.22 -2.18
C GLY A 260 16.83 16.46 -2.20
N PRO A 261 16.40 17.54 -2.88
CA PRO A 261 14.98 17.87 -3.03
C PRO A 261 14.24 16.78 -3.80
N LEU A 262 12.93 16.70 -3.56
CA LEU A 262 12.02 15.92 -4.40
C LEU A 262 11.94 16.57 -5.78
N VAL A 263 12.18 15.78 -6.82
CA VAL A 263 12.08 16.20 -8.23
C VAL A 263 10.92 15.51 -8.95
N GLY A 264 10.36 14.47 -8.35
CA GLY A 264 9.18 13.78 -8.86
C GLY A 264 8.37 13.10 -7.76
N PHE A 265 7.06 12.99 -7.99
CA PHE A 265 6.10 12.37 -7.09
C PHE A 265 4.98 11.68 -7.89
N CYS A 266 4.52 10.53 -7.39
CA CYS A 266 3.37 9.81 -7.92
C CYS A 266 2.46 9.37 -6.76
N ALA A 267 1.20 9.81 -6.80
CA ALA A 267 0.17 9.26 -5.93
C ALA A 267 -0.40 7.99 -6.57
N ALA A 268 -0.75 7.02 -5.73
CA ALA A 268 -1.40 5.78 -6.14
C ALA A 268 -2.19 5.18 -4.97
N TYR A 269 -3.36 4.62 -5.29
CA TYR A 269 -4.27 4.01 -4.31
C TYR A 269 -4.80 2.67 -4.79
N ALA A 270 -5.14 1.78 -3.88
CA ALA A 270 -6.00 0.62 -4.14
C ALA A 270 -7.25 0.74 -3.27
N THR A 271 -8.41 1.00 -3.87
CA THR A 271 -9.69 1.24 -3.17
C THR A 271 -10.75 0.23 -3.60
N PHE A 272 -11.77 -0.02 -2.77
CA PHE A 272 -12.84 -0.94 -3.14
C PHE A 272 -13.67 -0.38 -4.30
N ALA A 273 -14.02 -1.29 -5.21
CA ALA A 273 -14.77 -0.97 -6.42
C ALA A 273 -16.27 -0.86 -6.15
N ASP A 274 -16.77 -1.72 -5.27
CA ASP A 274 -18.19 -1.96 -4.99
C ASP A 274 -18.35 -2.50 -3.55
N SER A 275 -19.52 -3.05 -3.22
CA SER A 275 -19.77 -3.65 -1.90
C SER A 275 -18.94 -4.92 -1.60
N SER A 276 -18.09 -5.37 -2.51
CA SER A 276 -17.25 -6.54 -2.36
C SER A 276 -15.93 -6.17 -1.68
N ASP A 277 -15.68 -6.78 -0.53
CA ASP A 277 -14.40 -6.64 0.21
C ASP A 277 -13.18 -7.27 -0.51
N ILE A 278 -13.35 -7.74 -1.75
CA ILE A 278 -12.28 -8.37 -2.55
C ILE A 278 -12.07 -7.69 -3.91
N SER A 279 -12.94 -6.77 -4.32
CA SER A 279 -12.90 -6.12 -5.63
C SER A 279 -12.26 -4.74 -5.48
N LEU A 280 -11.04 -4.55 -6.01
CA LEU A 280 -10.28 -3.30 -5.89
C LEU A 280 -10.04 -2.63 -7.25
N VAL A 281 -9.94 -1.30 -7.23
CA VAL A 281 -9.45 -0.47 -8.33
C VAL A 281 -8.13 0.16 -7.94
N GLY A 282 -7.10 -0.06 -8.75
CA GLY A 282 -5.82 0.64 -8.62
C GLY A 282 -5.89 1.98 -9.32
N SER A 283 -5.74 3.07 -8.58
CA SER A 283 -5.85 4.45 -9.07
C SER A 283 -4.49 5.12 -9.12
N ILE A 284 -4.21 5.89 -10.17
CA ILE A 284 -3.05 6.79 -10.29
C ILE A 284 -3.57 8.23 -10.44
N PRO A 285 -3.87 8.92 -9.33
CA PRO A 285 -4.41 10.26 -9.38
C PRO A 285 -3.48 11.28 -10.03
N THR A 286 -2.18 11.21 -9.75
CA THR A 286 -1.26 12.25 -10.20
C THR A 286 0.17 11.74 -10.34
N ILE A 287 0.85 12.25 -11.35
CA ILE A 287 2.30 12.10 -11.55
C ILE A 287 2.83 13.48 -11.87
N ILE A 288 3.70 14.00 -11.02
CA ILE A 288 4.35 15.30 -11.21
C ILE A 288 5.86 15.13 -11.25
N VAL A 289 6.47 15.84 -12.18
CA VAL A 289 7.93 15.94 -12.33
C VAL A 289 8.27 17.40 -12.53
N GLN A 290 9.22 17.89 -11.73
CA GLN A 290 9.70 19.26 -11.80
C GLN A 290 10.21 19.58 -13.21
N ALA A 291 9.84 20.75 -13.75
CA ALA A 291 10.06 21.11 -15.15
C ALA A 291 11.51 20.90 -15.61
N ALA A 292 12.49 21.31 -14.81
CA ALA A 292 13.92 21.17 -15.11
C ALA A 292 14.41 19.70 -15.22
N TYR A 293 13.64 18.74 -14.71
CA TYR A 293 13.98 17.31 -14.65
C TYR A 293 13.11 16.45 -15.58
N ARG A 294 12.20 17.06 -16.34
CA ARG A 294 11.40 16.35 -17.37
C ARG A 294 12.28 15.84 -18.51
N GLY A 295 11.81 14.82 -19.22
CA GLY A 295 12.54 14.19 -20.32
C GLY A 295 13.69 13.26 -19.89
N ARG A 296 13.88 13.04 -18.58
CA ARG A 296 14.96 12.20 -18.01
C ARG A 296 14.51 10.81 -17.54
N GLY A 297 13.31 10.37 -17.91
CA GLY A 297 12.76 9.07 -17.51
C GLY A 297 12.12 9.00 -16.11
N ILE A 298 12.20 10.05 -15.29
CA ILE A 298 11.64 10.09 -13.92
C ILE A 298 10.14 9.75 -13.89
N GLY A 299 9.34 10.36 -14.77
CA GLY A 299 7.91 10.09 -14.84
C GLY A 299 7.60 8.63 -15.18
N SER A 300 8.42 8.00 -16.04
CA SER A 300 8.28 6.57 -16.36
C SER A 300 8.57 5.72 -15.14
N LEU A 301 9.68 6.02 -14.45
CA LEU A 301 10.11 5.28 -13.27
C LEU A 301 9.04 5.30 -12.17
N LEU A 302 8.48 6.48 -11.89
CA LEU A 302 7.40 6.66 -10.92
C LEU A 302 6.12 5.91 -11.31
N HIS A 303 5.71 6.03 -12.57
CA HIS A 303 4.55 5.33 -13.11
C HIS A 303 4.71 3.81 -13.01
N ASP A 304 5.85 3.29 -13.45
CA ASP A 304 6.09 1.85 -13.49
C ASP A 304 6.19 1.28 -12.09
N ALA A 305 6.79 2.01 -11.14
CA ALA A 305 6.77 1.65 -9.72
C ALA A 305 5.33 1.52 -9.20
N ALA A 306 4.49 2.53 -9.44
CA ALA A 306 3.10 2.54 -9.00
C ALA A 306 2.26 1.43 -9.66
N VAL A 307 2.29 1.32 -10.99
CA VAL A 307 1.52 0.32 -11.74
C VAL A 307 1.92 -1.10 -11.35
N ASN A 308 3.21 -1.38 -11.21
CA ASN A 308 3.68 -2.71 -10.87
C ASN A 308 3.25 -3.12 -9.46
N GLU A 309 3.27 -2.20 -8.50
CA GLU A 309 2.81 -2.48 -7.14
C GLU A 309 1.28 -2.64 -7.10
N LEU A 310 0.51 -1.78 -7.76
CA LEU A 310 -0.95 -1.92 -7.84
C LEU A 310 -1.38 -3.27 -8.46
N ARG A 311 -0.67 -3.76 -9.49
CA ARG A 311 -0.95 -5.06 -10.11
C ARG A 311 -0.65 -6.27 -9.21
N LYS A 312 0.21 -6.12 -8.22
CA LYS A 312 0.53 -7.19 -7.25
C LYS A 312 -0.53 -7.31 -6.16
N ILE A 313 -1.31 -6.26 -5.91
CA ILE A 313 -2.35 -6.26 -4.90
C ILE A 313 -3.50 -7.17 -5.35
N GLY A 314 -3.69 -8.29 -4.64
CA GLY A 314 -4.81 -9.18 -4.88
C GLY A 314 -6.15 -8.44 -4.77
N GLY A 315 -7.02 -8.64 -5.76
CA GLY A 315 -8.31 -7.95 -5.89
C GLY A 315 -8.30 -6.76 -6.85
N VAL A 316 -7.12 -6.20 -7.18
CA VAL A 316 -7.00 -5.16 -8.21
C VAL A 316 -7.21 -5.78 -9.59
N HIS A 317 -8.40 -5.57 -10.15
CA HIS A 317 -8.80 -6.09 -11.47
C HIS A 317 -8.84 -4.99 -12.53
N ARG A 318 -8.74 -3.72 -12.11
CA ARG A 318 -8.74 -2.54 -12.99
C ARG A 318 -7.73 -1.51 -12.52
N LEU A 319 -7.09 -0.85 -13.48
CA LEU A 319 -6.31 0.37 -13.26
C LEU A 319 -7.07 1.59 -13.79
N HIS A 320 -6.99 2.69 -13.06
CA HIS A 320 -7.67 3.95 -13.34
C HIS A 320 -6.68 5.12 -13.29
N LEU A 321 -6.76 6.00 -14.28
CA LEU A 321 -6.01 7.25 -14.30
C LEU A 321 -6.89 8.32 -13.66
N GLY A 322 -6.41 8.94 -12.59
CA GLY A 322 -7.27 9.69 -11.67
C GLY A 322 -7.69 8.84 -10.46
N SER A 323 -8.47 9.43 -9.56
CA SER A 323 -9.09 8.75 -8.42
C SER A 323 -10.48 9.31 -8.10
N THR A 324 -11.39 8.45 -7.63
CA THR A 324 -12.75 8.88 -7.23
C THR A 324 -12.76 9.46 -5.82
N PHE A 325 -12.19 8.72 -4.85
CA PHE A 325 -12.06 9.08 -3.44
C PHE A 325 -10.78 8.42 -2.85
N PRO A 326 -9.86 9.17 -2.21
CA PRO A 326 -9.78 10.64 -2.24
C PRO A 326 -9.57 11.15 -3.67
N ARG A 327 -10.18 12.28 -4.03
CA ARG A 327 -10.16 12.86 -5.39
C ARG A 327 -9.06 13.91 -5.53
N LEU A 328 -7.80 13.48 -5.69
CA LEU A 328 -6.72 14.43 -6.02
C LEU A 328 -6.88 14.96 -7.45
N LEU A 329 -7.02 14.09 -8.44
CA LEU A 329 -7.46 14.50 -9.76
C LEU A 329 -8.35 13.38 -10.28
N CYS A 330 -9.47 13.74 -10.89
CA CYS A 330 -10.44 12.78 -11.43
C CYS A 330 -10.03 12.19 -12.79
N GLY A 331 -8.91 12.66 -13.36
CA GLY A 331 -8.40 12.24 -14.65
C GLY A 331 -7.44 13.28 -15.24
N LEU A 332 -7.24 13.24 -16.56
CA LEU A 332 -6.51 14.29 -17.27
C LEU A 332 -7.38 15.54 -17.40
N THR A 333 -6.87 16.67 -16.92
CA THR A 333 -7.53 17.97 -17.11
C THR A 333 -7.20 18.53 -18.50
N ALA A 334 -8.00 19.48 -18.99
CA ALA A 334 -7.77 20.12 -20.28
C ALA A 334 -6.37 20.78 -20.38
N GLU A 335 -5.89 21.31 -19.26
CA GLU A 335 -4.57 21.93 -19.12
C GLU A 335 -3.41 20.93 -19.19
N MET A 336 -3.71 19.63 -19.06
CA MET A 336 -2.75 18.52 -19.12
C MET A 336 -2.86 17.74 -20.44
N ALA A 337 -3.47 18.31 -21.49
CA ALA A 337 -3.62 17.68 -22.79
C ALA A 337 -2.29 17.18 -23.39
N ASP A 338 -1.18 17.88 -23.13
CA ASP A 338 0.17 17.48 -23.58
C ASP A 338 0.64 16.15 -22.96
N ALA A 339 0.14 15.80 -21.77
CA ALA A 339 0.43 14.54 -21.10
C ALA A 339 -0.37 13.35 -21.67
N SER A 340 -1.47 13.60 -22.39
CA SER A 340 -2.34 12.55 -22.96
C SER A 340 -1.56 11.55 -23.81
N GLN A 341 -0.68 12.04 -24.70
CA GLN A 341 0.16 11.20 -25.55
C GLN A 341 1.17 10.38 -24.74
N TRP A 342 1.64 10.91 -23.60
CA TRP A 342 2.57 10.21 -22.73
C TRP A 342 1.92 9.00 -22.06
N PHE A 343 0.66 9.13 -21.62
CA PHE A 343 -0.15 8.03 -21.10
C PHE A 343 -0.59 7.06 -22.22
N ALA A 344 -1.02 7.57 -23.38
CA ALA A 344 -1.41 6.73 -24.52
C ALA A 344 -0.28 5.80 -24.99
N ARG A 345 0.96 6.30 -25.05
CA ARG A 345 2.15 5.48 -25.36
C ARG A 345 2.43 4.37 -24.34
N ARG A 346 1.80 4.40 -23.16
CA ARG A 346 1.89 3.40 -22.09
C ARG A 346 0.68 2.48 -22.02
N GLY A 347 -0.19 2.54 -23.03
CA GLY A 347 -1.36 1.66 -23.14
C GLY A 347 -2.59 2.16 -22.38
N TRP A 348 -2.58 3.39 -21.87
CA TRP A 348 -3.80 4.00 -21.34
C TRP A 348 -4.71 4.40 -22.51
N PRO A 349 -6.00 4.02 -22.49
CA PRO A 349 -6.96 4.38 -23.54
C PRO A 349 -7.41 5.83 -23.35
N VAL A 350 -6.52 6.79 -23.66
CA VAL A 350 -6.79 8.23 -23.55
C VAL A 350 -7.30 8.75 -24.88
N ASN A 351 -8.57 9.16 -24.94
CA ASN A 351 -9.16 9.79 -26.10
C ASN A 351 -9.56 11.23 -25.76
N THR A 352 -8.77 12.20 -26.22
CA THR A 352 -9.05 13.64 -26.04
C THR A 352 -10.20 14.15 -26.91
N GLN A 353 -10.77 13.32 -27.79
CA GLN A 353 -11.83 13.68 -28.74
C GLN A 353 -13.14 12.88 -28.56
N GLY A 354 -13.26 12.01 -27.55
CA GLY A 354 -14.35 11.03 -27.46
C GLY A 354 -15.16 11.05 -26.16
N HIS A 355 -16.47 10.80 -26.29
CA HIS A 355 -17.44 10.65 -25.20
C HIS A 355 -17.10 9.49 -24.25
N GLY A 356 -17.18 9.80 -22.95
CA GLY A 356 -17.77 8.95 -21.91
C GLY A 356 -17.01 7.71 -21.46
N ASP A 357 -16.36 6.93 -22.32
CA ASP A 357 -15.88 5.57 -21.96
C ASP A 357 -14.39 5.32 -22.23
N GLN A 358 -13.66 6.31 -22.74
CA GLN A 358 -12.25 6.19 -23.13
C GLN A 358 -11.37 7.33 -22.60
N GLY A 359 -11.47 7.63 -21.29
CA GLY A 359 -10.57 8.58 -20.64
C GLY A 359 -10.65 10.00 -21.23
N GLY A 360 -11.87 10.50 -21.41
CA GLY A 360 -12.13 11.87 -21.84
C GLY A 360 -11.72 12.92 -20.79
N LEU A 361 -11.76 14.19 -21.17
CA LEU A 361 -11.53 15.30 -20.24
C LEU A 361 -12.63 15.30 -19.16
N VAL A 362 -12.22 15.31 -17.89
CA VAL A 362 -13.13 15.43 -16.76
C VAL A 362 -13.13 16.90 -16.30
N GLY A 363 -14.31 17.45 -16.07
CA GLY A 363 -14.49 18.83 -15.59
C GLY A 363 -15.34 18.86 -14.33
N ASP A 364 -14.94 19.71 -13.39
CA ASP A 364 -15.76 20.05 -12.23
C ASP A 364 -16.65 21.24 -12.58
N TRP A 365 -17.93 21.14 -12.21
CA TRP A 365 -18.92 22.18 -12.46
C TRP A 365 -18.95 23.14 -11.27
N ILE A 366 -19.03 24.44 -11.54
CA ILE A 366 -19.19 25.46 -10.51
C ILE A 366 -20.46 26.23 -10.83
N LEU A 367 -21.37 26.28 -9.87
CA LEU A 367 -22.64 26.96 -9.97
C LEU A 367 -22.74 28.03 -8.89
N ARG A 368 -23.20 29.22 -9.25
CA ARG A 368 -23.59 30.24 -8.28
C ARG A 368 -25.11 30.27 -8.24
N PHE A 369 -25.71 29.95 -7.10
CA PHE A 369 -27.18 29.87 -6.98
C PHE A 369 -27.89 31.19 -7.27
N THR A 370 -27.22 32.34 -7.07
CA THR A 370 -27.77 33.65 -7.43
C THR A 370 -27.96 33.83 -8.94
N ASP A 371 -27.28 33.02 -9.76
CA ASP A 371 -27.32 33.12 -11.21
C ASP A 371 -28.42 32.21 -11.80
N LEU A 372 -29.07 31.38 -10.98
CA LEU A 372 -30.17 30.50 -11.40
C LEU A 372 -31.48 31.29 -11.53
N PRO A 373 -32.11 31.32 -12.72
CA PRO A 373 -33.39 32.00 -12.92
C PRO A 373 -34.54 31.15 -12.37
N GLY A 374 -34.76 31.20 -11.05
CA GLY A 374 -35.86 30.49 -10.39
C GLY A 374 -35.69 28.96 -10.41
N ILE A 375 -35.81 28.32 -9.25
CA ILE A 375 -35.76 26.86 -9.16
C ILE A 375 -37.10 26.32 -9.70
N PRO A 376 -37.12 25.52 -10.78
CA PRO A 376 -38.36 24.91 -11.24
C PRO A 376 -38.93 24.03 -10.14
N PHE A 377 -40.24 24.13 -9.91
CA PHE A 377 -40.92 23.23 -8.98
C PHE A 377 -40.72 21.78 -9.46
N PRO A 378 -40.37 20.85 -8.56
CA PRO A 378 -40.27 19.45 -8.94
C PRO A 378 -41.61 18.97 -9.52
N PRO A 379 -41.60 18.03 -10.48
CA PRO A 379 -42.81 17.41 -11.00
C PRO A 379 -43.69 16.91 -9.86
N ALA A 380 -45.02 16.98 -10.03
CA ALA A 380 -45.94 16.44 -9.03
C ALA A 380 -45.62 14.96 -8.76
N GLY A 381 -45.48 14.59 -7.49
CA GLY A 381 -45.11 13.23 -7.06
C GLY A 381 -43.62 13.05 -6.73
N LEU A 382 -42.74 13.98 -7.14
CA LEU A 382 -41.32 13.95 -6.80
C LEU A 382 -41.03 14.75 -5.51
N GLY A 383 -40.50 14.06 -4.50
CA GLY A 383 -40.11 14.66 -3.21
C GLY A 383 -38.66 14.37 -2.85
N PHE A 384 -38.01 15.29 -2.14
CA PHE A 384 -36.64 15.12 -1.65
C PHE A 384 -36.60 15.33 -0.14
N ARG A 385 -35.80 14.52 0.56
CA ARG A 385 -35.55 14.67 1.99
C ARG A 385 -34.17 14.15 2.39
N ARG A 386 -33.75 14.46 3.61
CA ARG A 386 -32.56 13.85 4.21
C ARG A 386 -32.80 12.36 4.48
N CYS A 387 -31.74 11.57 4.34
CA CYS A 387 -31.72 10.15 4.67
C CYS A 387 -32.01 9.92 6.16
N SER A 388 -32.80 8.90 6.45
CA SER A 388 -33.01 8.35 7.80
C SER A 388 -32.51 6.91 7.89
N GLU A 389 -32.46 6.36 9.10
CA GLU A 389 -32.00 4.98 9.33
C GLU A 389 -32.77 3.94 8.50
N SER A 390 -34.08 4.17 8.28
CA SER A 390 -34.94 3.32 7.45
C SER A 390 -34.51 3.24 5.99
N ASP A 391 -33.78 4.24 5.49
CA ASP A 391 -33.43 4.38 4.07
C ASP A 391 -32.08 3.76 3.75
N VAL A 392 -31.21 3.57 4.76
CA VAL A 392 -29.80 3.25 4.59
C VAL A 392 -29.59 2.03 3.69
N GLN A 393 -30.36 0.96 3.91
CA GLN A 393 -30.23 -0.24 3.09
C GLN A 393 -30.57 0.04 1.62
N GLN A 394 -31.62 0.81 1.35
CA GLN A 394 -32.03 1.14 -0.01
C GLN A 394 -31.03 2.09 -0.69
N VAL A 395 -30.44 3.03 0.05
CA VAL A 395 -29.36 3.89 -0.44
C VAL A 395 -28.14 3.07 -0.85
N LEU A 396 -27.72 2.13 0.00
CA LEU A 396 -26.59 1.24 -0.30
C LEU A 396 -26.88 0.34 -1.50
N ASP A 397 -28.11 -0.16 -1.62
CA ASP A 397 -28.53 -0.96 -2.77
C ASP A 397 -28.49 -0.15 -4.08
N ILE A 398 -28.89 1.13 -4.06
CA ILE A 398 -28.79 2.03 -5.21
C ILE A 398 -27.33 2.32 -5.56
N GLY A 399 -26.50 2.63 -4.54
CA GLY A 399 -25.06 2.87 -4.71
C GLY A 399 -24.26 1.66 -5.21
N ASN A 400 -24.84 0.45 -5.12
CA ASN A 400 -24.24 -0.80 -5.60
C ASN A 400 -24.76 -1.26 -6.98
N ARG A 401 -25.67 -0.52 -7.61
CA ARG A 401 -26.20 -0.84 -8.95
C ARG A 401 -25.42 -0.14 -10.06
N ARG A 402 -25.47 -0.66 -11.28
CA ARG A 402 -25.03 0.11 -12.46
C ARG A 402 -25.99 1.30 -12.66
N PRO A 403 -25.51 2.52 -12.97
CA PRO A 403 -24.15 2.92 -13.38
C PRO A 403 -23.19 3.25 -12.21
N ALA A 404 -23.64 3.25 -10.95
CA ALA A 404 -22.79 3.57 -9.79
C ALA A 404 -21.63 2.58 -9.64
N THR A 405 -21.71 1.39 -10.25
CA THR A 405 -20.60 0.43 -10.38
C THR A 405 -19.98 0.38 -11.79
N SER A 406 -20.32 1.34 -12.67
CA SER A 406 -19.77 1.45 -14.03
C SER A 406 -18.46 2.25 -14.05
N ASN A 407 -17.94 2.54 -15.26
CA ASN A 407 -16.62 3.13 -15.52
C ASN A 407 -16.21 4.33 -14.65
N HIS A 408 -17.16 5.07 -14.07
CA HIS A 408 -16.93 6.33 -13.32
C HIS A 408 -17.47 6.33 -11.88
N GLY A 409 -18.06 5.22 -11.42
CA GLY A 409 -18.77 5.15 -10.11
C GLY A 409 -18.03 4.39 -9.00
N PHE A 410 -16.86 3.82 -9.28
CA PHE A 410 -16.11 3.03 -8.30
C PHE A 410 -15.84 3.82 -7.01
N GLY A 411 -16.15 3.20 -5.87
CA GLY A 411 -16.02 3.80 -4.54
C GLY A 411 -17.25 4.56 -4.03
N TRP A 412 -18.32 4.72 -4.82
CA TRP A 412 -19.54 5.40 -4.35
C TRP A 412 -20.26 4.62 -3.24
N TYR A 413 -20.27 3.29 -3.32
CA TYR A 413 -20.80 2.45 -2.25
C TYR A 413 -20.09 2.73 -0.92
N ASP A 414 -18.76 2.78 -0.92
CA ASP A 414 -17.96 3.08 0.27
C ASP A 414 -18.24 4.50 0.80
N GLU A 415 -18.41 5.47 -0.09
CA GLU A 415 -18.76 6.84 0.27
C GLU A 415 -20.11 6.91 0.98
N TYR A 416 -21.13 6.25 0.42
CA TYR A 416 -22.45 6.13 1.04
C TYR A 416 -22.38 5.37 2.36
N ALA A 417 -21.66 4.25 2.43
CA ALA A 417 -21.54 3.44 3.62
C ALA A 417 -20.83 4.18 4.76
N ARG A 418 -19.77 4.95 4.46
CA ARG A 418 -19.08 5.78 5.47
C ARG A 418 -19.97 6.92 5.94
N THR A 419 -20.65 7.60 5.01
CA THR A 419 -21.53 8.73 5.36
C THR A 419 -22.72 8.28 6.20
N ALA A 420 -23.39 7.20 5.81
CA ALA A 420 -24.52 6.63 6.55
C ALA A 420 -24.16 6.11 7.95
N LYS A 421 -22.90 5.67 8.16
CA LYS A 421 -22.39 5.22 9.47
C LYS A 421 -21.83 6.36 10.34
N SER A 422 -21.81 7.58 9.83
CA SER A 422 -21.27 8.75 10.53
C SER A 422 -22.39 9.63 11.10
N GLU A 423 -22.01 10.64 11.88
CA GLU A 423 -22.93 11.70 12.33
C GLU A 423 -23.51 12.53 11.18
N TYR A 424 -22.93 12.43 9.97
CA TYR A 424 -23.32 13.15 8.76
C TYR A 424 -24.30 12.37 7.88
N MET A 425 -25.05 11.38 8.40
CA MET A 425 -26.05 10.66 7.60
C MET A 425 -27.05 11.61 6.88
N GLY A 426 -27.35 12.75 7.51
CA GLY A 426 -28.24 13.78 6.94
C GLY A 426 -27.71 14.47 5.68
N ASP A 427 -26.42 14.30 5.35
CA ASP A 427 -25.81 14.79 4.11
C ASP A 427 -26.24 13.97 2.89
N ILE A 428 -26.71 12.74 3.12
CA ILE A 428 -27.34 11.92 2.08
C ILE A 428 -28.74 12.48 1.83
N ILE A 429 -28.98 12.91 0.59
CA ILE A 429 -30.31 13.32 0.11
C ILE A 429 -30.91 12.18 -0.69
N VAL A 430 -32.15 11.84 -0.37
CA VAL A 430 -32.94 10.81 -1.03
C VAL A 430 -34.12 11.46 -1.75
N GLY A 431 -34.32 11.05 -3.00
CA GLY A 431 -35.43 11.45 -3.85
C GLY A 431 -36.44 10.31 -3.99
N PHE A 432 -37.72 10.63 -3.88
CA PHE A 432 -38.82 9.68 -3.99
C PHE A 432 -39.78 10.13 -5.08
N GLU A 433 -40.22 9.18 -5.90
CA GLU A 433 -41.42 9.30 -6.71
C GLU A 433 -42.51 8.48 -6.02
N ASP A 434 -43.53 9.17 -5.52
CA ASP A 434 -44.52 8.62 -4.58
C ASP A 434 -43.87 7.99 -3.34
N ALA A 435 -43.83 6.66 -3.26
CA ALA A 435 -43.24 5.89 -2.16
C ALA A 435 -41.94 5.17 -2.54
N THR A 436 -41.49 5.30 -3.79
CA THR A 436 -40.32 4.59 -4.32
C THR A 436 -39.13 5.52 -4.31
N MET A 437 -38.01 5.10 -3.70
CA MET A 437 -36.76 5.85 -3.79
C MET A 437 -36.22 5.76 -5.22
N VAL A 438 -36.13 6.90 -5.89
CA VAL A 438 -35.69 7.00 -7.29
C VAL A 438 -34.36 7.72 -7.45
N ALA A 439 -33.88 8.41 -6.42
CA ALA A 439 -32.61 9.13 -6.49
C ALA A 439 -31.88 9.20 -5.15
N THR A 440 -30.55 9.27 -5.21
CA THR A 440 -29.69 9.51 -4.05
C THR A 440 -28.57 10.45 -4.43
N ALA A 441 -28.09 11.27 -3.49
CA ALA A 441 -26.91 12.11 -3.65
C ALA A 441 -26.26 12.33 -2.29
N ILE A 442 -24.97 12.66 -2.26
CA ILE A 442 -24.27 13.09 -1.06
C ILE A 442 -23.98 14.58 -1.21
N THR A 443 -24.57 15.38 -0.35
CA THR A 443 -24.24 16.80 -0.24
C THR A 443 -23.14 16.98 0.81
N TYR A 444 -22.42 18.08 0.76
CA TYR A 444 -21.54 18.47 1.87
C TYR A 444 -21.53 19.98 2.02
N ILE A 445 -21.50 20.41 3.27
CA ILE A 445 -21.61 21.82 3.64
C ILE A 445 -20.21 22.31 4.03
N PRO A 446 -19.84 23.54 3.64
CA PRO A 446 -18.54 24.09 3.99
C PRO A 446 -18.29 24.08 5.50
N GLY A 447 -17.06 23.75 5.90
CA GLY A 447 -16.65 23.69 7.30
C GLY A 447 -17.07 22.41 8.04
N GLN A 448 -17.86 21.53 7.43
CA GLN A 448 -18.13 20.20 7.99
C GLN A 448 -17.02 19.21 7.65
N GLN A 449 -16.90 18.17 8.47
CA GLN A 449 -15.94 17.07 8.27
C GLN A 449 -16.63 15.81 7.77
N SER A 450 -17.67 15.96 6.94
CA SER A 450 -18.34 14.81 6.34
C SER A 450 -17.37 14.04 5.44
N PRO A 451 -17.53 12.71 5.30
CA PRO A 451 -16.64 11.89 4.48
C PRO A 451 -16.35 12.50 3.11
N ALA A 452 -17.39 12.96 2.40
CA ALA A 452 -17.26 13.58 1.08
C ALA A 452 -16.43 14.87 1.11
N ALA A 453 -16.61 15.72 2.12
CA ALA A 453 -15.81 16.93 2.29
C ALA A 453 -14.33 16.63 2.54
N THR A 454 -14.02 15.52 3.23
CA THR A 454 -12.63 15.11 3.47
C THR A 454 -11.96 14.47 2.25
N ASP A 455 -12.75 13.93 1.32
CA ASP A 455 -12.24 13.24 0.13
C ASP A 455 -12.25 14.10 -1.14
N ILE A 456 -13.00 15.20 -1.17
CA ILE A 456 -13.05 16.16 -2.28
C ILE A 456 -12.56 17.54 -1.78
N PRO A 457 -11.29 17.91 -2.00
CA PRO A 457 -10.72 19.12 -1.42
C PRO A 457 -11.03 20.41 -2.19
N TRP A 458 -11.44 20.30 -3.46
CA TRP A 458 -11.50 21.43 -4.39
C TRP A 458 -12.44 22.57 -3.99
N PRO A 459 -13.67 22.32 -3.50
CA PRO A 459 -14.57 23.38 -3.04
C PRO A 459 -13.91 24.25 -1.95
N GLY A 460 -13.39 23.63 -0.90
CA GLY A 460 -12.75 24.34 0.21
C GLY A 460 -11.42 25.01 -0.16
N SER A 461 -10.73 24.52 -1.21
CA SER A 461 -9.52 25.15 -1.73
C SER A 461 -9.81 26.45 -2.50
N LEU A 462 -11.00 26.57 -3.09
CA LEU A 462 -11.40 27.72 -3.88
C LEU A 462 -12.05 28.80 -3.00
N ASP A 463 -12.96 28.43 -2.09
CA ASP A 463 -13.60 29.35 -1.16
C ASP A 463 -14.20 28.58 0.03
N THR A 464 -14.05 29.11 1.26
CA THR A 464 -14.51 28.47 2.49
C THR A 464 -16.03 28.46 2.67
N SER A 465 -16.77 29.18 1.82
CA SER A 465 -18.23 29.21 1.77
C SER A 465 -18.82 28.24 0.75
N MET A 466 -18.00 27.49 0.00
CA MET A 466 -18.50 26.58 -1.03
C MET A 466 -18.76 25.17 -0.52
N GLY A 467 -20.02 24.75 -0.69
CA GLY A 467 -20.44 23.36 -0.52
C GLY A 467 -20.31 22.55 -1.79
N GLY A 468 -20.92 21.37 -1.78
CA GLY A 468 -20.99 20.58 -2.98
C GLY A 468 -21.97 19.42 -2.91
N VAL A 469 -22.02 18.69 -4.01
CA VAL A 469 -22.74 17.44 -4.16
C VAL A 469 -21.85 16.44 -4.88
N THR A 470 -22.06 15.15 -4.64
CA THR A 470 -21.37 14.04 -5.30
C THR A 470 -22.24 12.78 -5.26
N CYS A 471 -21.78 11.71 -5.90
CA CYS A 471 -22.43 10.39 -5.93
C CYS A 471 -23.90 10.41 -6.40
N ILE A 472 -24.30 11.35 -7.26
CA ILE A 472 -25.69 11.44 -7.72
C ILE A 472 -26.08 10.17 -8.49
N CYS A 473 -27.05 9.44 -7.96
CA CYS A 473 -27.64 8.25 -8.57
C CYS A 473 -29.12 8.51 -8.83
N ILE A 474 -29.60 8.13 -10.02
CA ILE A 474 -31.02 8.15 -10.37
C ILE A 474 -31.34 6.76 -10.91
N THR A 475 -32.30 6.07 -10.30
CA THR A 475 -32.81 4.79 -10.80
C THR A 475 -33.91 5.08 -11.82
N ASP A 476 -33.54 5.20 -13.11
CA ASP A 476 -34.30 4.67 -14.27
C ASP A 476 -33.74 5.14 -15.63
N GLY A 477 -33.56 4.17 -16.54
CA GLY A 477 -33.50 4.32 -18.01
C GLY A 477 -32.29 4.99 -18.67
N VAL A 478 -31.82 6.13 -18.18
CA VAL A 478 -30.71 6.89 -18.79
C VAL A 478 -29.91 7.55 -17.68
N SER A 479 -28.78 6.93 -17.36
CA SER A 479 -27.83 7.46 -16.41
C SER A 479 -26.85 8.40 -17.10
N PHE A 480 -26.88 9.68 -16.75
CA PHE A 480 -25.79 10.61 -17.05
C PHE A 480 -24.62 10.29 -16.11
N GLY A 481 -23.53 9.77 -16.66
CA GLY A 481 -22.30 9.42 -15.93
C GLY A 481 -21.43 10.62 -15.56
N GLU A 482 -22.01 11.82 -15.44
CA GLU A 482 -21.27 13.04 -15.09
C GLU A 482 -21.41 13.30 -13.60
N GLN A 483 -20.28 13.34 -12.89
CA GLN A 483 -20.24 13.74 -11.49
C GLN A 483 -20.40 15.26 -11.41
N TRP A 484 -21.51 15.69 -10.82
CA TRP A 484 -21.80 17.11 -10.65
C TRP A 484 -21.13 17.61 -9.37
N LEU A 485 -20.23 18.59 -9.45
CA LEU A 485 -20.05 19.53 -8.34
C LEU A 485 -21.13 20.59 -8.48
N ILE A 486 -21.91 20.84 -7.42
CA ILE A 486 -22.87 21.94 -7.36
C ILE A 486 -22.50 22.77 -6.14
N SER A 487 -21.83 23.90 -6.38
CA SER A 487 -21.42 24.83 -5.31
C SER A 487 -22.64 25.56 -4.73
N LEU A 488 -22.82 25.49 -3.40
CA LEU A 488 -23.76 26.30 -2.64
C LEU A 488 -23.07 27.63 -2.27
N ALA A 489 -23.66 28.75 -2.69
CA ALA A 489 -23.32 30.10 -2.28
C ALA A 489 -24.54 30.75 -1.63
#